data_AF-A0A927XKB5-F1
#
_entry.id   AF-A0A927XKB5-F1
#
_cell.length_a   1.000
_cell.length_b   1.000
_cell.length_c   1.000
_cell.angle_alpha   90.00
_cell.angle_beta   90.00
_cell.angle_gamma   90.00
#
_symmetry.space_group_name_H-M   'P 1'
#
loop_
_entity.id
_entity.type
_entity.pdbx_description
1 polymer ?
#
loop_
_entity_poly.entity_id
_entity_poly.type
_entity_poly.pdbx_seq_one_letter_code
_entity_poly.pdbx_strand_id
1 'polypeptide(L)'
;MKTKQTLLYSVCALTLLSLGACSQTSSTSSTSSSSSTVASTTSASTSTDANTDYFTETDLTSTYDESAASTITLSDSSAKVSGDGVSVDGSTVTISEAGTYIVSGESDGVQIKVTAADSDKVQIVLNGVTMTGSDALIAVTSADKVVITSADGTTNTLTDSEHTTDDYSAAIYSKSDLTFNGSGTLTVEGNYNNAIKGSDDVKFTGGTYNITSTVKHAISANDAINIYNSTLNLTSTEDAIHSDNDEDTSLGNIYIQSGNIIINAGDDGIHASNDLVIDGGTIDIQSCVEGLEGKTITINDGTISINASDDGINATDWAFTGDEMEAQDGVLITINGGDITINMADGDTDGIDSNGDLVVNGGTINITGQSAFDFSGNATYNGGTLIVNGETETEITESGPGAGRAPGGF
;
A
#
# COMPACT_ATOMS: atom_id res chain seq x y z
N MET A 1 23.41 -2.84 -60.68
CA MET A 1 23.19 -3.68 -61.88
C MET A 1 23.56 -5.13 -61.57
N LYS A 2 22.70 -6.09 -61.95
CA LYS A 2 23.01 -7.49 -62.31
C LYS A 2 23.85 -8.39 -61.37
N THR A 3 23.15 -9.38 -60.76
CA THR A 3 23.50 -10.83 -60.67
C THR A 3 24.70 -11.28 -59.80
N LYS A 4 24.79 -12.52 -59.26
CA LYS A 4 24.03 -13.78 -59.49
C LYS A 4 24.11 -14.74 -58.27
N GLN A 5 23.19 -15.71 -58.19
CA GLN A 5 23.19 -16.85 -57.24
C GLN A 5 24.07 -18.03 -57.72
N THR A 6 24.57 -18.86 -56.79
CA THR A 6 24.59 -20.36 -56.72
C THR A 6 25.40 -20.78 -55.48
N LEU A 7 24.95 -21.56 -54.48
CA LEU A 7 24.37 -22.92 -54.41
C LEU A 7 25.42 -24.06 -54.39
N LEU A 8 25.55 -24.81 -53.26
CA LEU A 8 25.22 -26.26 -53.12
C LEU A 8 25.84 -26.93 -51.84
N TYR A 9 25.10 -27.90 -51.29
CA TYR A 9 25.26 -28.78 -50.11
C TYR A 9 26.60 -29.49 -49.83
N SER A 10 26.75 -29.92 -48.56
CA SER A 10 27.21 -31.29 -48.23
C SER A 10 26.48 -31.86 -46.99
N VAL A 11 26.28 -33.18 -46.96
CA VAL A 11 25.50 -33.95 -45.96
C VAL A 11 26.37 -35.07 -45.37
N CYS A 12 26.33 -35.30 -44.06
CA CYS A 12 26.73 -36.52 -43.34
C CYS A 12 26.42 -36.36 -41.84
N ALA A 13 26.00 -37.37 -41.05
CA ALA A 13 25.47 -38.70 -41.35
C ALA A 13 24.62 -39.17 -40.14
N LEU A 14 23.72 -40.13 -40.35
CA LEU A 14 22.75 -40.63 -39.35
C LEU A 14 22.95 -42.13 -39.08
N THR A 15 23.24 -42.53 -37.84
CA THR A 15 23.19 -43.92 -37.33
C THR A 15 23.29 -43.96 -35.80
N LEU A 16 22.74 -44.91 -35.04
CA LEU A 16 21.47 -45.67 -35.10
C LEU A 16 21.34 -46.45 -33.77
N LEU A 17 20.11 -46.80 -33.35
CA LEU A 17 19.80 -47.51 -32.09
C LEU A 17 20.31 -48.97 -32.05
N SER A 18 20.47 -49.51 -30.84
CA SER A 18 20.24 -50.94 -30.55
C SER A 18 19.66 -51.16 -29.16
N LEU A 19 18.55 -51.90 -29.06
CA LEU A 19 17.90 -52.34 -27.81
C LEU A 19 18.28 -53.79 -27.43
N GLY A 20 18.06 -54.14 -26.16
CA GLY A 20 17.80 -55.52 -25.67
C GLY A 20 18.85 -56.08 -24.71
N ALA A 21 18.52 -56.90 -23.70
CA ALA A 21 17.22 -57.32 -23.16
C ALA A 21 17.37 -57.87 -21.71
N CYS A 22 16.26 -58.21 -21.03
CA CYS A 22 16.13 -58.59 -19.60
C CYS A 22 16.97 -59.82 -19.15
N SER A 23 17.38 -59.95 -17.88
CA SER A 23 16.57 -60.42 -16.71
C SER A 23 17.45 -60.53 -15.43
N GLN A 24 17.00 -60.69 -14.16
CA GLN A 24 15.69 -60.62 -13.44
C GLN A 24 15.91 -60.83 -11.91
N THR A 25 14.98 -60.38 -11.04
CA THR A 25 14.83 -60.64 -9.56
C THR A 25 15.86 -60.00 -8.59
N SER A 26 15.52 -59.48 -7.40
CA SER A 26 14.28 -59.55 -6.56
C SER A 26 14.06 -58.30 -5.69
N SER A 27 12.79 -57.98 -5.36
CA SER A 27 12.28 -57.13 -4.22
C SER A 27 12.85 -55.70 -4.05
N THR A 28 12.06 -54.65 -3.80
CA THR A 28 10.92 -54.56 -2.86
C THR A 28 9.75 -53.70 -3.39
N SER A 29 8.63 -53.71 -2.67
CA SER A 29 7.33 -53.11 -3.01
C SER A 29 7.17 -51.62 -2.69
N SER A 30 6.56 -50.86 -3.61
CA SER A 30 5.54 -49.85 -3.27
C SER A 30 4.65 -49.48 -4.48
N THR A 31 3.43 -49.03 -4.17
CA THR A 31 2.28 -48.83 -5.06
C THR A 31 2.50 -47.79 -6.17
N SER A 32 2.01 -48.08 -7.38
CA SER A 32 1.86 -47.09 -8.45
C SER A 32 0.42 -46.57 -8.52
N SER A 33 0.21 -45.27 -8.76
CA SER A 33 -0.73 -44.76 -9.77
C SER A 33 -0.64 -43.24 -9.95
N SER A 34 -0.45 -42.82 -11.21
CA SER A 34 -1.02 -41.61 -11.81
C SER A 34 -0.69 -40.24 -11.21
N SER A 35 0.42 -39.64 -11.64
CA SER A 35 0.55 -38.17 -11.65
C SER A 35 -0.29 -37.60 -12.80
N SER A 36 -1.38 -36.92 -12.47
CA SER A 36 -2.06 -36.00 -13.37
C SER A 36 -1.55 -34.59 -13.11
N THR A 37 -0.72 -34.07 -14.01
CA THR A 37 -0.29 -32.67 -14.00
C THR A 37 -1.49 -31.79 -14.39
N VAL A 38 -2.21 -31.27 -13.40
CA VAL A 38 -3.23 -30.26 -13.63
C VAL A 38 -2.51 -28.92 -13.72
N ALA A 39 -2.47 -28.33 -14.90
CA ALA A 39 -2.04 -26.95 -15.05
C ALA A 39 -3.15 -26.04 -14.52
N SER A 40 -2.95 -25.44 -13.36
CA SER A 40 -3.81 -24.37 -12.83
C SER A 40 -3.53 -23.07 -13.60
N THR A 41 -4.09 -22.97 -14.81
CA THR A 41 -4.23 -21.68 -15.50
C THR A 41 -5.36 -20.89 -14.87
N THR A 42 -5.07 -20.25 -13.74
CA THR A 42 -5.91 -19.18 -13.18
C THR A 42 -5.33 -17.85 -13.64
N SER A 43 -5.60 -17.47 -14.89
CA SER A 43 -5.35 -16.11 -15.35
C SER A 43 -6.48 -15.21 -14.85
N ALA A 44 -6.36 -14.74 -13.60
CA ALA A 44 -7.10 -13.57 -13.15
C ALA A 44 -6.64 -12.37 -14.01
N SER A 45 -7.61 -11.62 -14.51
CA SER A 45 -7.36 -10.48 -15.39
C SER A 45 -7.29 -9.20 -14.56
N THR A 46 -6.24 -9.05 -13.76
CA THR A 46 -5.97 -7.77 -13.10
C THR A 46 -5.86 -6.67 -14.16
N SER A 47 -6.57 -5.56 -13.95
CA SER A 47 -6.41 -4.38 -14.79
C SER A 47 -5.00 -3.85 -14.58
N THR A 48 -4.16 -3.94 -15.62
CA THR A 48 -2.82 -3.34 -15.61
C THR A 48 -2.86 -1.83 -15.66
N ASP A 49 -4.02 -1.26 -16.02
CA ASP A 49 -4.19 0.17 -16.21
C ASP A 49 -4.81 0.75 -14.93
N ALA A 50 -4.28 1.89 -14.47
CA ALA A 50 -4.77 2.59 -13.29
C ALA A 50 -6.25 2.99 -13.43
N ASN A 51 -7.02 2.82 -12.36
CA ASN A 51 -8.42 3.18 -12.31
C ASN A 51 -8.57 4.72 -12.30
N THR A 52 -9.21 5.24 -13.34
CA THR A 52 -9.36 6.69 -13.58
C THR A 52 -10.26 7.40 -12.57
N ASP A 53 -11.03 6.66 -11.78
CA ASP A 53 -11.88 7.22 -10.74
C ASP A 53 -11.04 7.64 -9.49
N TYR A 54 -9.88 7.01 -9.29
CA TYR A 54 -8.97 7.28 -8.16
C TYR A 54 -7.67 8.00 -8.56
N PHE A 55 -7.21 7.81 -9.80
CA PHE A 55 -5.95 8.35 -10.33
C PHE A 55 -6.14 9.20 -11.58
N THR A 56 -5.58 10.41 -11.55
CA THR A 56 -5.54 11.33 -12.70
C THR A 56 -4.28 11.12 -13.54
N GLU A 57 -4.29 11.62 -14.78
CA GLU A 57 -3.09 11.57 -15.64
C GLU A 57 -1.91 12.39 -15.05
N THR A 58 -2.18 13.40 -14.21
CA THR A 58 -1.12 14.11 -13.47
C THR A 58 -0.42 13.18 -12.48
N ASP A 59 -1.18 12.34 -11.78
CA ASP A 59 -0.65 11.44 -10.75
C ASP A 59 0.30 10.41 -11.39
N LEU A 60 -0.12 9.84 -12.52
CA LEU A 60 0.60 8.82 -13.28
C LEU A 60 1.81 9.37 -14.08
N THR A 61 1.92 10.69 -14.26
CA THR A 61 3.00 11.30 -15.06
C THR A 61 4.26 11.51 -14.23
N SER A 62 5.18 10.55 -14.31
CA SER A 62 6.51 10.64 -13.66
C SER A 62 7.62 11.20 -14.57
N THR A 63 7.34 11.44 -15.85
CA THR A 63 8.32 12.01 -16.80
C THR A 63 8.42 13.53 -16.68
N TYR A 64 9.62 14.08 -16.87
CA TYR A 64 9.91 15.52 -16.84
C TYR A 64 10.96 15.93 -17.89
N ASP A 65 11.00 17.22 -18.25
CA ASP A 65 12.05 17.80 -19.10
C ASP A 65 13.13 18.48 -18.24
N GLU A 66 14.26 17.80 -18.05
CA GLU A 66 15.43 18.33 -17.31
C GLU A 66 15.94 19.67 -17.83
N SER A 67 15.73 19.99 -19.12
CA SER A 67 16.23 21.22 -19.73
C SER A 67 15.33 22.43 -19.51
N ALA A 68 14.09 22.20 -19.10
CA ALA A 68 13.09 23.23 -18.78
C ALA A 68 12.87 23.38 -17.26
N ALA A 69 13.28 22.40 -16.46
CA ALA A 69 13.09 22.41 -15.01
C ALA A 69 13.97 23.45 -14.29
N SER A 70 13.41 24.04 -13.23
CA SER A 70 14.19 24.77 -12.22
C SER A 70 14.98 23.78 -11.36
N THR A 71 16.13 24.21 -10.82
CA THR A 71 17.05 23.33 -10.07
C THR A 71 17.27 23.83 -8.64
N ILE A 72 17.26 22.90 -7.69
CA ILE A 72 17.61 23.10 -6.28
C ILE A 72 18.78 22.16 -5.97
N THR A 73 19.96 22.71 -5.71
CA THR A 73 21.13 21.94 -5.26
C THR A 73 21.35 22.23 -3.77
N LEU A 74 21.06 21.24 -2.94
CA LEU A 74 21.26 21.25 -1.49
C LEU A 74 22.76 21.26 -1.15
N SER A 75 23.14 22.03 -0.14
CA SER A 75 24.52 22.11 0.35
C SER A 75 24.55 22.60 1.79
N ASP A 76 24.95 21.73 2.71
CA ASP A 76 25.01 22.02 4.15
C ASP A 76 23.66 22.55 4.66
N SER A 77 23.61 23.72 5.30
CA SER A 77 22.38 24.32 5.84
C SER A 77 21.70 25.31 4.89
N SER A 78 21.89 25.17 3.57
CA SER A 78 21.27 26.03 2.55
C SER A 78 21.18 25.32 1.20
N ALA A 79 20.74 26.04 0.17
CA ALA A 79 20.66 25.54 -1.20
C ALA A 79 21.06 26.59 -2.23
N LYS A 80 21.52 26.13 -3.39
CA LYS A 80 21.69 26.95 -4.59
C LYS A 80 20.54 26.67 -5.55
N VAL A 81 19.83 27.73 -5.93
CA VAL A 81 18.66 27.64 -6.83
C VAL A 81 18.95 28.26 -8.21
N SER A 82 18.24 27.78 -9.24
CA SER A 82 18.27 28.34 -10.60
C SER A 82 16.98 28.02 -11.35
N GLY A 83 16.58 28.90 -12.28
CA GLY A 83 15.28 28.84 -12.96
C GLY A 83 14.24 29.76 -12.31
N ASP A 84 13.01 29.71 -12.83
CA ASP A 84 11.88 30.54 -12.41
C ASP A 84 11.07 29.86 -11.28
N GLY A 85 10.20 30.62 -10.61
CA GLY A 85 9.34 30.15 -9.53
C GLY A 85 10.01 29.65 -8.24
N VAL A 86 11.35 29.70 -8.14
CA VAL A 86 12.11 29.22 -6.97
C VAL A 86 13.02 30.29 -6.37
N SER A 87 13.08 30.34 -5.04
CA SER A 87 13.97 31.24 -4.28
C SER A 87 14.55 30.54 -3.05
N VAL A 88 15.56 31.15 -2.43
CA VAL A 88 16.15 30.67 -1.17
C VAL A 88 16.41 31.86 -0.23
N ASP A 89 16.01 31.73 1.03
CA ASP A 89 16.35 32.65 2.12
C ASP A 89 16.81 31.84 3.34
N GLY A 90 18.06 32.02 3.75
CA GLY A 90 18.69 31.20 4.79
C GLY A 90 18.69 29.70 4.45
N SER A 91 17.94 28.93 5.23
CA SER A 91 17.72 27.49 5.05
C SER A 91 16.35 27.14 4.47
N THR A 92 15.52 28.12 4.10
CA THR A 92 14.22 27.87 3.46
C THR A 92 14.35 28.07 1.95
N VAL A 93 14.00 27.03 1.18
CA VAL A 93 13.79 27.10 -0.27
C VAL A 93 12.29 27.24 -0.52
N THR A 94 11.88 28.27 -1.25
CA THR A 94 10.45 28.51 -1.55
C THR A 94 10.18 28.30 -3.03
N ILE A 95 9.26 27.39 -3.33
CA ILE A 95 8.63 27.18 -4.65
C ILE A 95 7.28 27.92 -4.64
N SER A 96 7.06 28.80 -5.61
CA SER A 96 5.93 29.76 -5.59
C SER A 96 5.11 29.83 -6.88
N GLU A 97 5.43 29.01 -7.89
CA GLU A 97 4.75 28.98 -9.19
C GLU A 97 4.60 27.52 -9.65
N ALA A 98 3.68 27.25 -10.57
CA ALA A 98 3.58 25.95 -11.25
C ALA A 98 4.88 25.62 -12.03
N GLY A 99 5.32 24.37 -11.99
CA GLY A 99 6.50 23.92 -12.73
C GLY A 99 7.14 22.64 -12.20
N THR A 100 8.27 22.26 -12.82
CA THR A 100 9.11 21.14 -12.40
C THR A 100 10.38 21.65 -11.72
N TYR A 101 10.70 21.08 -10.56
CA TYR A 101 11.82 21.46 -9.70
C TYR A 101 12.68 20.24 -9.39
N ILE A 102 13.90 20.17 -9.95
CA ILE A 102 14.84 19.07 -9.69
C ILE A 102 15.67 19.38 -8.45
N VAL A 103 15.49 18.57 -7.41
CA VAL A 103 16.22 18.63 -6.15
C VAL A 103 17.34 17.59 -6.15
N SER A 104 18.53 17.97 -5.68
CA SER A 104 19.71 17.09 -5.64
C SER A 104 20.68 17.53 -4.53
N GLY A 105 21.48 16.58 -4.04
CA GLY A 105 22.52 16.87 -3.04
C GLY A 105 22.07 16.62 -1.60
N GLU A 106 22.85 17.13 -0.65
CA GLU A 106 22.68 16.82 0.77
C GLU A 106 22.54 18.11 1.61
N SER A 107 21.67 18.10 2.61
CA SER A 107 21.50 19.22 3.54
C SER A 107 21.10 18.82 4.96
N ASP A 108 21.48 19.67 5.91
CA ASP A 108 21.05 19.60 7.32
C ASP A 108 20.40 20.94 7.72
N GLY A 109 19.11 20.90 8.06
CA GLY A 109 18.29 22.04 8.44
C GLY A 109 17.62 22.81 7.29
N VAL A 110 17.62 22.28 6.06
CA VAL A 110 16.92 22.90 4.91
C VAL A 110 15.47 22.41 4.81
N GLN A 111 14.54 23.36 4.66
CA GLN A 111 13.14 23.09 4.34
C GLN A 111 12.85 23.52 2.89
N ILE A 112 12.15 22.67 2.14
CA ILE A 112 11.54 23.00 0.85
C ILE A 112 10.06 23.30 1.10
N LYS A 113 9.66 24.55 0.87
CA LYS A 113 8.29 25.03 1.10
C LYS A 113 7.60 25.35 -0.22
N VAL A 114 6.39 24.83 -0.41
CA VAL A 114 5.53 25.15 -1.57
C VAL A 114 4.43 26.12 -1.15
N THR A 115 4.42 27.28 -1.80
CA THR A 115 3.44 28.36 -1.67
C THR A 115 3.05 28.86 -3.08
N ALA A 116 2.58 27.95 -3.92
CA ALA A 116 2.10 28.25 -5.26
C ALA A 116 0.63 28.73 -5.21
N ALA A 117 0.05 29.13 -6.35
CA ALA A 117 -1.38 29.44 -6.39
C ALA A 117 -2.23 28.17 -6.24
N ASP A 118 -3.46 28.30 -5.76
CA ASP A 118 -4.40 27.16 -5.58
C ASP A 118 -4.87 26.52 -6.91
N SER A 119 -4.39 27.04 -8.05
CA SER A 119 -4.58 26.47 -9.40
C SER A 119 -3.30 25.86 -9.99
N ASP A 120 -2.18 25.95 -9.28
CA ASP A 120 -0.85 25.60 -9.78
C ASP A 120 -0.47 24.17 -9.39
N LYS A 121 -0.01 23.42 -10.39
CA LYS A 121 0.54 22.07 -10.22
C LYS A 121 2.05 22.14 -10.15
N VAL A 122 2.64 21.55 -9.12
CA VAL A 122 4.08 21.54 -8.86
C VAL A 122 4.61 20.11 -8.90
N GLN A 123 5.70 19.87 -9.63
CA GLN A 123 6.42 18.60 -9.62
C GLN A 123 7.78 18.80 -8.97
N ILE A 124 8.05 18.10 -7.86
CA ILE A 124 9.34 18.06 -7.19
C ILE A 124 10.01 16.74 -7.55
N VAL A 125 11.11 16.80 -8.29
CA VAL A 125 11.89 15.61 -8.69
C VAL A 125 13.04 15.42 -7.71
N LEU A 126 13.02 14.36 -6.91
CA LEU A 126 14.10 13.99 -6.01
C LEU A 126 15.13 13.14 -6.76
N ASN A 127 16.32 13.69 -6.95
CA ASN A 127 17.40 13.13 -7.77
C ASN A 127 18.69 12.97 -6.95
N GLY A 128 18.71 11.99 -6.05
CA GLY A 128 19.84 11.75 -5.14
C GLY A 128 19.89 12.80 -4.03
N VAL A 129 18.82 12.85 -3.23
CA VAL A 129 18.58 13.83 -2.16
C VAL A 129 18.81 13.19 -0.78
N THR A 130 19.58 13.84 0.09
CA THR A 130 19.61 13.52 1.53
C THR A 130 19.28 14.77 2.33
N MET A 131 18.23 14.74 3.16
CA MET A 131 17.81 15.88 3.98
C MET A 131 17.61 15.46 5.44
N THR A 132 18.21 16.23 6.36
CA THR A 132 17.89 16.22 7.79
C THR A 132 17.36 17.57 8.24
N GLY A 133 16.58 17.63 9.33
CA GLY A 133 15.99 18.89 9.83
C GLY A 133 15.18 18.73 11.12
N SER A 134 14.83 19.86 11.74
CA SER A 134 14.02 19.96 12.98
C SER A 134 12.68 20.67 12.72
N ASP A 135 12.10 20.36 11.58
CA ASP A 135 10.85 20.87 11.00
C ASP A 135 10.52 19.99 9.78
N ALA A 136 9.34 20.12 9.18
CA ALA A 136 9.00 19.44 7.93
C ALA A 136 10.04 19.76 6.83
N LEU A 137 10.55 18.71 6.18
CA LEU A 137 11.59 18.81 5.14
C LEU A 137 10.99 19.24 3.80
N ILE A 138 9.76 18.78 3.52
CA ILE A 138 8.92 19.27 2.43
C ILE A 138 7.58 19.69 3.04
N ALA A 139 7.26 20.99 2.94
CA ALA A 139 6.04 21.58 3.49
C ALA A 139 5.21 22.25 2.38
N VAL A 140 4.13 21.61 1.95
CA VAL A 140 3.20 22.17 0.97
C VAL A 140 2.09 22.93 1.71
N THR A 141 2.05 24.24 1.50
CA THR A 141 1.10 25.14 2.18
C THR A 141 0.05 25.75 1.26
N SER A 142 0.31 25.80 -0.05
CA SER A 142 -0.70 26.06 -1.10
C SER A 142 -0.21 25.56 -2.47
N ALA A 143 -1.09 24.86 -3.18
CA ALA A 143 -1.02 24.41 -4.57
C ALA A 143 -2.40 23.84 -4.98
N ASP A 144 -2.62 23.55 -6.27
CA ASP A 144 -3.69 22.64 -6.72
C ASP A 144 -3.31 21.18 -6.42
N LYS A 145 -2.05 20.81 -6.72
CA LYS A 145 -1.47 19.49 -6.47
C LYS A 145 0.05 19.54 -6.46
N VAL A 146 0.67 18.73 -5.60
CA VAL A 146 2.11 18.50 -5.61
C VAL A 146 2.43 17.04 -5.92
N VAL A 147 3.30 16.82 -6.92
CA VAL A 147 3.81 15.51 -7.31
C VAL A 147 5.28 15.41 -6.90
N ILE A 148 5.60 14.50 -5.98
CA ILE A 148 6.97 14.16 -5.58
C ILE A 148 7.42 12.94 -6.39
N THR A 149 8.24 13.18 -7.42
CA THR A 149 8.79 12.16 -8.31
C THR A 149 10.14 11.68 -7.80
N SER A 150 10.28 10.39 -7.48
CA SER A 150 11.58 9.77 -7.21
C SER A 150 12.26 9.39 -8.52
N ALA A 151 13.35 10.07 -8.88
CA ALA A 151 14.03 9.91 -10.16
C ALA A 151 14.62 8.49 -10.34
N ASP A 152 14.60 7.99 -11.58
CA ASP A 152 15.00 6.62 -11.89
C ASP A 152 16.44 6.30 -11.45
N GLY A 153 16.63 5.12 -10.86
CA GLY A 153 17.93 4.67 -10.35
C GLY A 153 18.49 5.47 -9.16
N THR A 154 17.73 6.40 -8.57
CA THR A 154 18.16 7.17 -7.39
C THR A 154 17.58 6.61 -6.08
N THR A 155 18.28 6.91 -4.99
CA THR A 155 17.77 6.77 -3.62
C THR A 155 17.75 8.15 -3.00
N ASN A 156 16.65 8.49 -2.33
CA ASN A 156 16.42 9.76 -1.66
C ASN A 156 16.07 9.47 -0.19
N THR A 157 16.59 10.25 0.75
CA THR A 157 16.39 10.04 2.20
C THR A 157 16.01 11.35 2.87
N LEU A 158 14.85 11.39 3.50
CA LEU A 158 14.32 12.52 4.25
C LEU A 158 14.09 12.09 5.70
N THR A 159 14.91 12.58 6.64
CA THR A 159 14.82 12.24 8.07
C THR A 159 14.59 13.51 8.88
N ASP A 160 13.39 13.71 9.43
CA ASP A 160 13.21 14.80 10.38
C ASP A 160 13.68 14.39 11.80
N SER A 161 13.52 15.33 12.72
CA SER A 161 13.74 15.20 14.15
C SER A 161 12.71 16.08 14.85
N GLU A 162 12.64 16.07 16.18
CA GLU A 162 11.70 16.91 16.96
C GLU A 162 11.50 18.32 16.35
N HIS A 163 10.26 18.64 15.95
CA HIS A 163 9.98 19.91 15.29
C HIS A 163 10.08 21.08 16.27
N THR A 164 10.51 22.24 15.75
CA THR A 164 10.60 23.47 16.55
C THR A 164 9.27 24.21 16.71
N THR A 165 8.25 23.85 15.92
CA THR A 165 6.86 24.34 15.99
C THR A 165 5.89 23.19 15.73
N ASP A 166 4.61 23.40 15.99
CA ASP A 166 3.50 22.48 15.70
C ASP A 166 2.77 22.82 14.38
N ASP A 167 3.40 23.61 13.49
CA ASP A 167 2.80 24.07 12.23
C ASP A 167 2.56 22.93 11.22
N TYR A 168 3.35 21.85 11.28
CA TYR A 168 3.29 20.70 10.38
C TYR A 168 3.43 19.39 11.16
N SER A 169 2.56 18.41 10.89
CA SER A 169 2.52 17.12 11.62
C SER A 169 3.22 15.97 10.89
N ALA A 170 4.24 16.27 10.08
CA ALA A 170 5.02 15.24 9.36
C ALA A 170 6.37 15.73 8.81
N ALA A 171 7.28 14.78 8.51
CA ALA A 171 8.52 15.05 7.77
C ALA A 171 8.24 15.52 6.33
N ILE A 172 7.20 14.97 5.69
CA ILE A 172 6.59 15.48 4.45
C ILE A 172 5.13 15.83 4.76
N TYR A 173 4.79 17.11 4.73
CA TYR A 173 3.46 17.61 5.07
C TYR A 173 2.82 18.35 3.89
N SER A 174 1.51 18.16 3.67
CA SER A 174 0.75 18.86 2.64
C SER A 174 -0.64 19.33 3.07
N LYS A 175 -1.02 20.54 2.63
CA LYS A 175 -2.38 21.11 2.66
C LYS A 175 -3.13 21.00 1.33
N SER A 176 -2.55 20.28 0.38
CA SER A 176 -3.08 20.05 -0.96
C SER A 176 -2.96 18.56 -1.30
N ASP A 177 -3.67 18.10 -2.32
CA ASP A 177 -3.41 16.82 -3.00
C ASP A 177 -1.90 16.55 -3.14
N LEU A 178 -1.45 15.42 -2.60
CA LEU A 178 -0.08 14.96 -2.65
C LEU A 178 0.02 13.65 -3.44
N THR A 179 0.99 13.54 -4.34
CA THR A 179 1.23 12.30 -5.07
C THR A 179 2.71 11.95 -5.10
N PHE A 180 3.02 10.69 -4.85
CA PHE A 180 4.33 10.10 -4.99
C PHE A 180 4.36 9.21 -6.24
N ASN A 181 5.34 9.42 -7.10
CA ASN A 181 5.52 8.61 -8.32
C ASN A 181 7.00 8.46 -8.72
N GLY A 182 7.23 7.82 -9.86
CA GLY A 182 8.57 7.55 -10.40
C GLY A 182 8.98 6.09 -10.23
N SER A 183 10.27 5.81 -10.40
CA SER A 183 10.88 4.47 -10.26
C SER A 183 12.06 4.43 -9.29
N GLY A 184 12.47 5.59 -8.77
CA GLY A 184 13.48 5.68 -7.71
C GLY A 184 12.98 5.16 -6.36
N THR A 185 13.86 5.23 -5.37
CA THR A 185 13.56 4.93 -3.98
C THR A 185 13.47 6.22 -3.16
N LEU A 186 12.47 6.31 -2.29
CA LEU A 186 12.35 7.34 -1.25
C LEU A 186 12.28 6.67 0.12
N THR A 187 13.21 7.02 0.99
CA THR A 187 13.20 6.67 2.41
C THR A 187 12.75 7.90 3.20
N VAL A 188 11.75 7.75 4.07
CA VAL A 188 11.28 8.82 4.96
C VAL A 188 11.33 8.31 6.40
N GLU A 189 11.92 9.09 7.29
CA GLU A 189 11.97 8.81 8.73
C GLU A 189 11.33 10.00 9.48
N GLY A 190 10.11 9.79 9.97
CA GLY A 190 9.34 10.72 10.79
C GLY A 190 9.59 10.47 12.27
N ASN A 191 10.29 11.40 12.91
CA ASN A 191 10.72 11.36 14.30
C ASN A 191 10.01 12.39 15.20
N TYR A 192 9.13 13.22 14.63
CA TYR A 192 8.28 14.14 15.39
C TYR A 192 6.82 13.70 15.50
N ASN A 193 6.24 13.18 14.41
CA ASN A 193 4.83 12.83 14.33
C ASN A 193 4.67 11.78 13.20
N ASN A 194 3.78 11.98 12.22
CA ASN A 194 3.74 11.12 11.02
C ASN A 194 5.04 11.22 10.22
N ALA A 195 5.36 10.23 9.39
CA ALA A 195 6.41 10.41 8.39
C ALA A 195 5.88 11.18 7.16
N ILE A 196 4.64 10.92 6.74
CA ILE A 196 3.95 11.64 5.68
C ILE A 196 2.51 11.97 6.15
N LYS A 197 2.07 13.24 6.04
CA LYS A 197 0.65 13.64 6.23
C LYS A 197 0.17 14.55 5.09
N GLY A 198 -0.90 14.13 4.41
CA GLY A 198 -1.75 15.00 3.59
C GLY A 198 -2.96 15.50 4.38
N SER A 199 -3.43 16.70 4.06
CA SER A 199 -4.71 17.24 4.58
C SER A 199 -5.88 17.00 3.63
N ASP A 200 -5.59 16.56 2.40
CA ASP A 200 -6.51 16.12 1.34
C ASP A 200 -6.07 14.68 0.92
N ASP A 201 -6.13 14.31 -0.37
CA ASP A 201 -5.66 13.03 -0.91
C ASP A 201 -4.13 12.84 -0.80
N VAL A 202 -3.69 11.60 -0.51
CA VAL A 202 -2.30 11.12 -0.70
C VAL A 202 -2.28 9.93 -1.65
N LYS A 203 -1.49 9.98 -2.73
CA LYS A 203 -1.46 8.92 -3.76
C LYS A 203 -0.07 8.36 -4.01
N PHE A 204 0.02 7.06 -4.28
CA PHE A 204 1.25 6.37 -4.68
C PHE A 204 1.03 5.66 -6.02
N THR A 205 1.84 5.97 -7.03
CA THR A 205 1.59 5.54 -8.43
C THR A 205 2.85 4.98 -9.14
N GLY A 206 3.69 4.31 -8.37
CA GLY A 206 4.96 3.71 -8.80
C GLY A 206 6.11 4.17 -7.92
N GLY A 207 7.14 3.34 -7.80
CA GLY A 207 8.34 3.62 -6.99
C GLY A 207 8.50 2.67 -5.81
N THR A 208 9.56 2.88 -5.04
CA THR A 208 9.84 2.13 -3.79
C THR A 208 9.93 3.10 -2.62
N TYR A 209 9.14 2.86 -1.58
CA TYR A 209 9.05 3.73 -0.42
C TYR A 209 9.39 2.94 0.85
N ASN A 210 10.35 3.44 1.63
CA ASN A 210 10.67 2.90 2.95
C ASN A 210 10.32 3.97 3.98
N ILE A 211 9.20 3.82 4.67
CA ILE A 211 8.63 4.89 5.48
C ILE A 211 8.54 4.39 6.92
N THR A 212 9.28 5.06 7.80
CA THR A 212 9.27 4.79 9.24
C THR A 212 8.73 6.02 9.96
N SER A 213 7.67 5.88 10.75
CA SER A 213 7.42 6.80 11.86
C SER A 213 7.86 6.16 13.18
N THR A 214 8.48 6.94 14.05
CA THR A 214 8.86 6.53 15.40
C THR A 214 7.95 7.13 16.48
N VAL A 215 6.88 7.84 16.07
CA VAL A 215 5.98 8.58 16.98
C VAL A 215 4.48 8.37 16.68
N LYS A 216 4.09 8.27 15.39
CA LYS A 216 2.68 8.15 14.97
C LYS A 216 2.55 7.24 13.73
N HIS A 217 1.74 7.61 12.75
CA HIS A 217 1.51 6.82 11.54
C HIS A 217 2.66 6.94 10.53
N ALA A 218 2.90 5.90 9.73
CA ALA A 218 3.86 6.00 8.64
C ALA A 218 3.32 6.88 7.50
N ILE A 219 2.10 6.62 7.04
CA ILE A 219 1.38 7.45 6.06
C ILE A 219 0.05 7.84 6.66
N SER A 220 -0.29 9.13 6.59
CA SER A 220 -1.65 9.58 6.86
C SER A 220 -2.18 10.57 5.82
N ALA A 221 -3.49 10.54 5.58
CA ALA A 221 -4.24 11.52 4.80
C ALA A 221 -5.51 11.90 5.58
N ASN A 222 -6.23 12.94 5.16
CA ASN A 222 -7.59 13.12 5.67
C ASN A 222 -8.60 12.48 4.70
N ASP A 223 -8.50 12.83 3.42
CA ASP A 223 -9.60 12.55 2.48
C ASP A 223 -9.52 11.15 1.88
N ALA A 224 -8.36 10.78 1.31
CA ALA A 224 -8.10 9.41 0.89
C ALA A 224 -6.62 9.05 0.77
N ILE A 225 -6.31 7.74 0.86
CA ILE A 225 -5.02 7.16 0.44
C ILE A 225 -5.23 6.18 -0.73
N ASN A 226 -4.68 6.51 -1.90
CA ASN A 226 -4.84 5.69 -3.12
C ASN A 226 -3.49 5.09 -3.58
N ILE A 227 -3.41 3.77 -3.70
CA ILE A 227 -2.17 3.03 -4.02
C ILE A 227 -2.31 2.21 -5.30
N TYR A 228 -1.38 2.43 -6.23
CA TYR A 228 -1.26 1.69 -7.49
C TYR A 228 0.21 1.42 -7.83
N ASN A 229 0.51 0.18 -8.21
CA ASN A 229 1.80 -0.27 -8.74
C ASN A 229 3.05 0.15 -7.92
N SER A 230 2.89 0.30 -6.60
CA SER A 230 3.92 0.85 -5.71
C SER A 230 4.47 -0.20 -4.74
N THR A 231 5.76 -0.11 -4.39
CA THR A 231 6.35 -0.92 -3.31
C THR A 231 6.42 -0.07 -2.04
N LEU A 232 5.75 -0.49 -0.97
CA LEU A 232 5.73 0.20 0.33
C LEU A 232 6.32 -0.75 1.39
N ASN A 233 7.36 -0.30 2.10
CA ASN A 233 7.88 -0.94 3.30
C ASN A 233 7.64 0.03 4.47
N LEU A 234 6.68 -0.28 5.33
CA LEU A 234 6.14 0.64 6.33
C LEU A 234 6.46 0.17 7.74
N THR A 235 6.80 1.10 8.62
CA THR A 235 6.94 0.86 10.06
C THR A 235 6.42 2.06 10.83
N SER A 236 5.60 1.83 11.85
CA SER A 236 4.93 2.87 12.62
C SER A 236 4.81 2.45 14.09
N THR A 237 4.56 3.42 14.97
CA THR A 237 4.20 3.14 16.38
C THR A 237 2.70 3.20 16.61
N GLU A 238 1.97 3.85 15.71
CA GLU A 238 0.52 3.71 15.52
C GLU A 238 0.31 3.00 14.15
N ASP A 239 -0.68 3.38 13.37
CA ASP A 239 -1.03 2.69 12.10
C ASP A 239 -0.01 2.90 10.98
N ALA A 240 0.13 1.93 10.08
CA ALA A 240 1.04 2.11 8.95
C ALA A 240 0.41 2.95 7.81
N ILE A 241 -0.89 2.81 7.58
CA ILE A 241 -1.65 3.57 6.57
C ILE A 241 -2.96 4.03 7.21
N HIS A 242 -3.10 5.34 7.45
CA HIS A 242 -4.23 5.92 8.18
C HIS A 242 -4.97 7.00 7.38
N SER A 243 -6.28 6.88 7.17
CA SER A 243 -7.07 7.96 6.56
C SER A 243 -8.27 8.31 7.43
N ASP A 244 -8.32 9.56 7.91
CA ASP A 244 -9.30 10.04 8.89
C ASP A 244 -9.91 11.42 8.54
N ASN A 245 -11.24 11.55 8.58
CA ASN A 245 -11.89 12.85 8.45
C ASN A 245 -13.02 13.07 9.48
N ASP A 246 -12.68 13.78 10.56
CA ASP A 246 -13.59 14.13 11.66
C ASP A 246 -14.77 15.04 11.24
N GLU A 247 -14.65 15.76 10.12
CA GLU A 247 -15.60 16.81 9.70
C GLU A 247 -16.54 16.36 8.56
N ASP A 248 -16.09 15.44 7.69
CA ASP A 248 -16.89 14.82 6.64
C ASP A 248 -16.70 13.29 6.63
N THR A 249 -17.65 12.58 7.26
CA THR A 249 -17.62 11.12 7.39
C THR A 249 -17.94 10.35 6.09
N SER A 250 -17.91 11.01 4.93
CA SER A 250 -17.85 10.34 3.61
C SER A 250 -16.44 10.27 3.03
N LEU A 251 -15.47 10.85 3.75
CA LEU A 251 -14.04 10.84 3.47
C LEU A 251 -13.31 9.92 4.49
N GLY A 252 -11.98 9.86 4.43
CA GLY A 252 -11.20 8.87 5.19
C GLY A 252 -11.15 7.51 4.49
N ASN A 253 -11.02 7.53 3.16
CA ASN A 253 -11.11 6.33 2.32
C ASN A 253 -9.72 5.78 1.95
N ILE A 254 -9.58 4.46 1.78
CA ILE A 254 -8.35 3.84 1.28
C ILE A 254 -8.66 2.95 0.08
N TYR A 255 -7.95 3.15 -1.03
CA TYR A 255 -8.07 2.32 -2.23
C TYR A 255 -6.72 1.74 -2.66
N ILE A 256 -6.63 0.42 -2.73
CA ILE A 256 -5.44 -0.32 -3.12
C ILE A 256 -5.74 -1.11 -4.39
N GLN A 257 -5.34 -0.58 -5.55
CA GLN A 257 -5.51 -1.29 -6.81
C GLN A 257 -4.45 -2.39 -7.00
N SER A 258 -3.22 -2.08 -6.63
CA SER A 258 -2.08 -3.00 -6.72
C SER A 258 -0.86 -2.41 -6.03
N GLY A 259 0.04 -3.29 -5.58
CA GLY A 259 1.33 -2.93 -5.01
C GLY A 259 2.00 -4.13 -4.37
N ASN A 260 3.15 -3.88 -3.76
CA ASN A 260 3.79 -4.79 -2.81
C ASN A 260 3.98 -4.02 -1.50
N ILE A 261 3.10 -4.27 -0.54
CA ILE A 261 2.99 -3.54 0.72
C ILE A 261 3.43 -4.47 1.85
N ILE A 262 4.42 -4.05 2.63
CA ILE A 262 4.93 -4.78 3.79
C ILE A 262 4.84 -3.84 5.00
N ILE A 263 4.16 -4.28 6.06
CA ILE A 263 3.78 -3.44 7.19
C ILE A 263 4.25 -4.07 8.51
N ASN A 264 4.81 -3.24 9.39
CA ASN A 264 4.96 -3.52 10.83
C ASN A 264 4.39 -2.33 11.59
N ALA A 265 3.14 -2.43 12.04
CA ALA A 265 2.45 -1.38 12.80
C ALA A 265 2.55 -1.61 14.31
N GLY A 266 2.42 -0.53 15.07
CA GLY A 266 2.26 -0.56 16.52
C GLY A 266 0.79 -0.57 16.96
N ASP A 267 -0.08 -0.08 16.08
CA ASP A 267 -1.54 -0.17 16.12
C ASP A 267 -1.97 -0.81 14.77
N ASP A 268 -2.73 -0.18 13.89
CA ASP A 268 -3.33 -0.88 12.75
C ASP A 268 -2.42 -1.08 11.53
N GLY A 269 -2.65 -2.19 10.83
CA GLY A 269 -2.05 -2.42 9.53
C GLY A 269 -2.49 -1.35 8.51
N ILE A 270 -3.80 -1.23 8.31
CA ILE A 270 -4.43 -0.27 7.40
C ILE A 270 -5.77 0.17 8.02
N HIS A 271 -5.87 1.46 8.39
CA HIS A 271 -7.05 2.06 9.00
C HIS A 271 -7.71 3.07 8.05
N ALA A 272 -8.97 2.83 7.67
CA ALA A 272 -9.79 3.75 6.88
C ALA A 272 -11.05 4.14 7.66
N SER A 273 -11.18 5.41 8.05
CA SER A 273 -12.36 5.86 8.82
C SER A 273 -13.69 5.77 8.05
N ASN A 274 -13.67 5.46 6.74
CA ASN A 274 -14.84 5.10 5.94
C ASN A 274 -14.60 3.84 5.07
N ASP A 275 -14.34 3.97 3.76
CA ASP A 275 -14.28 2.82 2.85
C ASP A 275 -12.84 2.35 2.58
N LEU A 276 -12.54 1.08 2.88
CA LEU A 276 -11.33 0.37 2.46
C LEU A 276 -11.65 -0.57 1.29
N VAL A 277 -11.05 -0.33 0.13
CA VAL A 277 -11.25 -1.14 -1.09
C VAL A 277 -9.92 -1.68 -1.61
N ILE A 278 -9.79 -3.00 -1.68
CA ILE A 278 -8.60 -3.72 -2.15
C ILE A 278 -8.94 -4.47 -3.44
N ASP A 279 -8.52 -3.91 -4.57
CA ASP A 279 -8.65 -4.48 -5.92
C ASP A 279 -7.53 -5.46 -6.29
N GLY A 280 -6.44 -5.46 -5.53
CA GLY A 280 -5.35 -6.43 -5.68
C GLY A 280 -4.01 -5.97 -5.09
N GLY A 281 -2.97 -6.76 -5.39
CA GLY A 281 -1.61 -6.55 -4.89
C GLY A 281 -1.14 -7.68 -3.97
N THR A 282 0.02 -7.49 -3.36
CA THR A 282 0.55 -8.32 -2.28
C THR A 282 0.68 -7.44 -1.04
N ILE A 283 0.01 -7.83 0.05
CA ILE A 283 -0.05 -7.10 1.31
C ILE A 283 0.39 -8.07 2.41
N ASP A 284 1.48 -7.75 3.10
CA ASP A 284 2.07 -8.55 4.18
C ASP A 284 2.15 -7.69 5.46
N ILE A 285 1.12 -7.78 6.29
CA ILE A 285 1.03 -7.14 7.60
C ILE A 285 1.65 -8.11 8.62
N GLN A 286 2.91 -7.83 8.97
CA GLN A 286 3.76 -8.74 9.74
C GLN A 286 3.50 -8.67 11.24
N SER A 287 3.01 -7.52 11.72
CA SER A 287 2.59 -7.24 13.09
C SER A 287 1.68 -6.01 13.07
N CYS A 288 0.59 -6.06 13.84
CA CYS A 288 -0.37 -4.98 14.08
C CYS A 288 -1.24 -5.32 15.30
N VAL A 289 -2.02 -4.35 15.79
CA VAL A 289 -3.18 -4.60 16.67
C VAL A 289 -4.28 -5.16 15.78
N GLU A 290 -4.94 -4.33 14.96
CA GLU A 290 -5.84 -4.80 13.91
C GLU A 290 -5.19 -4.85 12.53
N GLY A 291 -5.59 -5.81 11.68
CA GLY A 291 -5.01 -5.97 10.35
C GLY A 291 -5.51 -4.95 9.34
N LEU A 292 -6.82 -4.97 9.09
CA LEU A 292 -7.53 -4.07 8.18
C LEU A 292 -8.76 -3.53 8.92
N GLU A 293 -8.82 -2.23 9.19
CA GLU A 293 -9.99 -1.57 9.78
C GLU A 293 -10.67 -0.64 8.77
N GLY A 294 -12.00 -0.64 8.77
CA GLY A 294 -12.79 0.46 8.24
C GLY A 294 -14.29 0.17 8.19
N LYS A 295 -15.10 1.23 8.08
CA LYS A 295 -16.57 1.13 8.09
C LYS A 295 -17.11 0.20 7.02
N THR A 296 -16.56 0.24 5.80
CA THR A 296 -16.76 -0.83 4.84
C THR A 296 -15.42 -1.36 4.33
N ILE A 297 -15.29 -2.68 4.26
CA ILE A 297 -14.10 -3.34 3.73
C ILE A 297 -14.52 -4.19 2.54
N THR A 298 -13.99 -3.88 1.36
CA THR A 298 -14.22 -4.66 0.13
C THR A 298 -12.91 -5.22 -0.42
N ILE A 299 -12.77 -6.54 -0.39
CA ILE A 299 -11.60 -7.25 -0.93
C ILE A 299 -12.02 -7.96 -2.23
N ASN A 300 -11.61 -7.42 -3.38
CA ASN A 300 -11.94 -7.93 -4.70
C ASN A 300 -10.94 -8.98 -5.20
N ASP A 301 -9.65 -8.78 -4.96
CA ASP A 301 -8.58 -9.75 -5.24
C ASP A 301 -7.32 -9.42 -4.42
N GLY A 302 -6.26 -10.23 -4.55
CA GLY A 302 -4.95 -9.97 -3.97
C GLY A 302 -4.35 -11.17 -3.22
N THR A 303 -3.13 -11.01 -2.72
CA THR A 303 -2.51 -11.93 -1.76
C THR A 303 -2.28 -11.16 -0.47
N ILE A 304 -3.03 -11.49 0.58
CA ILE A 304 -3.07 -10.76 1.84
C ILE A 304 -2.65 -11.69 2.97
N SER A 305 -1.67 -11.27 3.76
CA SER A 305 -1.12 -11.98 4.91
C SER A 305 -1.17 -11.05 6.11
N ILE A 306 -1.79 -11.49 7.21
CA ILE A 306 -2.02 -10.69 8.42
C ILE A 306 -1.57 -11.48 9.64
N ASN A 307 -0.78 -10.86 10.53
CA ASN A 307 -0.56 -11.33 11.90
C ASN A 307 -1.00 -10.22 12.87
N ALA A 308 -2.20 -10.36 13.42
CA ALA A 308 -2.85 -9.39 14.30
C ALA A 308 -2.79 -9.84 15.76
N SER A 309 -2.76 -8.88 16.69
CA SER A 309 -2.88 -9.15 18.13
C SER A 309 -4.27 -8.89 18.70
N ASP A 310 -5.09 -8.12 17.99
CA ASP A 310 -6.54 -8.04 18.19
C ASP A 310 -7.24 -8.68 16.97
N ASP A 311 -7.92 -7.92 16.11
CA ASP A 311 -8.68 -8.46 14.98
C ASP A 311 -7.93 -8.51 13.63
N GLY A 312 -8.24 -9.52 12.83
CA GLY A 312 -7.62 -9.72 11.52
C GLY A 312 -8.15 -8.76 10.46
N ILE A 313 -9.47 -8.60 10.44
CA ILE A 313 -10.21 -7.65 9.59
C ILE A 313 -11.41 -7.21 10.42
N ASN A 314 -11.48 -5.93 10.78
CA ASN A 314 -12.57 -5.35 11.58
C ASN A 314 -13.36 -4.34 10.74
N ALA A 315 -14.69 -4.40 10.77
CA ALA A 315 -15.51 -3.32 10.25
C ALA A 315 -16.40 -2.71 11.33
N THR A 316 -16.24 -1.40 11.52
CA THR A 316 -16.94 -0.60 12.52
C THR A 316 -17.16 0.84 12.03
N ASP A 317 -18.26 1.47 12.43
CA ASP A 317 -18.51 2.89 12.19
C ASP A 317 -18.13 3.69 13.44
N TRP A 318 -16.95 4.31 13.44
CA TRP A 318 -16.46 5.15 14.54
C TRP A 318 -17.42 6.29 14.92
N ALA A 319 -18.30 6.72 14.01
CA ALA A 319 -19.31 7.74 14.25
C ALA A 319 -20.64 7.18 14.82
N PHE A 320 -20.72 5.86 15.04
CA PHE A 320 -21.91 5.21 15.60
C PHE A 320 -22.11 5.57 17.08
N THR A 321 -23.31 6.05 17.42
CA THR A 321 -23.70 6.38 18.80
C THR A 321 -24.92 5.59 19.28
N GLY A 322 -25.10 4.37 18.75
CA GLY A 322 -26.25 3.52 19.02
C GLY A 322 -26.12 2.71 20.32
N ASP A 323 -26.87 1.61 20.38
CA ASP A 323 -26.59 0.54 21.35
C ASP A 323 -25.52 -0.33 20.70
N GLU A 324 -24.36 -0.47 21.33
CA GLU A 324 -23.24 -1.32 20.86
C GLU A 324 -23.71 -2.77 20.62
N MET A 325 -24.80 -3.20 21.28
CA MET A 325 -25.38 -4.54 21.18
C MET A 325 -26.20 -4.82 19.89
N GLU A 326 -26.34 -3.85 18.97
CA GLU A 326 -27.16 -3.96 17.74
C GLU A 326 -26.31 -3.71 16.49
N ALA A 327 -26.63 -4.41 15.39
CA ALA A 327 -25.93 -4.24 14.12
C ALA A 327 -25.93 -2.78 13.62
N GLN A 328 -24.75 -2.29 13.25
CA GLN A 328 -24.52 -0.94 12.76
C GLN A 328 -24.94 -0.83 11.28
N ASP A 329 -25.88 0.08 10.98
CA ASP A 329 -26.43 0.25 9.62
C ASP A 329 -25.38 0.80 8.65
N GLY A 330 -25.10 0.03 7.59
CA GLY A 330 -24.10 0.38 6.58
C GLY A 330 -22.68 -0.07 6.88
N VAL A 331 -22.41 -0.72 8.02
CA VAL A 331 -21.14 -1.43 8.26
C VAL A 331 -21.15 -2.76 7.51
N LEU A 332 -20.07 -3.08 6.79
CA LEU A 332 -20.03 -4.23 5.90
C LEU A 332 -18.61 -4.71 5.58
N ILE A 333 -18.36 -6.03 5.74
CA ILE A 333 -17.23 -6.71 5.11
C ILE A 333 -17.71 -7.48 3.88
N THR A 334 -17.07 -7.27 2.73
CA THR A 334 -17.32 -8.00 1.48
C THR A 334 -16.02 -8.58 0.90
N ILE A 335 -15.92 -9.91 0.84
CA ILE A 335 -14.79 -10.62 0.22
C ILE A 335 -15.27 -11.29 -1.07
N ASN A 336 -14.87 -10.74 -2.21
CA ASN A 336 -15.19 -11.26 -3.55
C ASN A 336 -14.11 -12.20 -4.12
N GLY A 337 -12.86 -12.09 -3.66
CA GLY A 337 -11.72 -12.83 -4.21
C GLY A 337 -10.49 -12.81 -3.30
N GLY A 338 -9.33 -13.09 -3.90
CA GLY A 338 -8.03 -13.10 -3.22
C GLY A 338 -7.61 -14.43 -2.59
N ASP A 339 -6.37 -14.44 -2.09
CA ASP A 339 -5.74 -15.46 -1.26
C ASP A 339 -5.35 -14.78 0.07
N ILE A 340 -6.16 -15.00 1.10
CA ILE A 340 -6.14 -14.27 2.37
C ILE A 340 -5.74 -15.26 3.47
N THR A 341 -4.62 -14.98 4.15
CA THR A 341 -4.16 -15.71 5.33
C THR A 341 -4.13 -14.79 6.54
N ILE A 342 -4.79 -15.21 7.62
CA ILE A 342 -4.91 -14.45 8.86
C ILE A 342 -4.43 -15.34 10.01
N ASN A 343 -3.46 -14.86 10.79
CA ASN A 343 -2.96 -15.54 11.99
C ASN A 343 -3.21 -14.64 13.21
N MET A 344 -4.05 -15.11 14.12
CA MET A 344 -4.39 -14.39 15.35
C MET A 344 -3.39 -14.73 16.47
N ALA A 345 -3.18 -13.77 17.37
CA ALA A 345 -2.54 -14.03 18.65
C ALA A 345 -3.44 -14.84 19.61
N ASP A 346 -3.00 -15.00 20.86
CA ASP A 346 -3.85 -15.50 21.95
C ASP A 346 -4.58 -14.33 22.63
N GLY A 347 -5.91 -14.26 22.55
CA GLY A 347 -6.73 -13.24 23.21
C GLY A 347 -8.24 -13.51 23.12
N ASP A 348 -9.05 -12.51 23.46
CA ASP A 348 -10.24 -12.22 22.64
C ASP A 348 -9.68 -11.61 21.36
N THR A 349 -9.95 -12.23 20.22
CA THR A 349 -9.40 -11.90 18.89
C THR A 349 -10.23 -12.62 17.84
N ASP A 350 -10.68 -11.91 16.81
CA ASP A 350 -11.45 -12.45 15.71
C ASP A 350 -10.69 -12.39 14.38
N GLY A 351 -10.76 -13.48 13.62
CA GLY A 351 -10.16 -13.52 12.29
C GLY A 351 -10.77 -12.47 11.36
N ILE A 352 -12.08 -12.29 11.47
CA ILE A 352 -12.89 -11.29 10.76
C ILE A 352 -14.05 -10.90 11.71
N ASP A 353 -14.07 -9.69 12.24
CA ASP A 353 -15.24 -9.11 12.95
C ASP A 353 -15.95 -8.10 12.05
N SER A 354 -17.28 -8.07 12.11
CA SER A 354 -18.06 -6.97 11.57
C SER A 354 -19.19 -6.56 12.50
N ASN A 355 -19.15 -5.30 12.93
CA ASN A 355 -20.26 -4.66 13.61
C ASN A 355 -21.53 -4.52 12.73
N GLY A 356 -21.50 -4.97 11.47
CA GLY A 356 -22.63 -5.03 10.55
C GLY A 356 -22.75 -6.37 9.81
N ASP A 357 -22.96 -6.35 8.50
CA ASP A 357 -23.11 -7.56 7.68
C ASP A 357 -21.73 -8.11 7.21
N LEU A 358 -21.64 -9.42 7.00
CA LEU A 358 -20.46 -10.09 6.44
C LEU A 358 -20.83 -10.89 5.19
N VAL A 359 -20.17 -10.64 4.06
CA VAL A 359 -20.46 -11.29 2.77
C VAL A 359 -19.19 -11.88 2.15
N VAL A 360 -19.18 -13.20 1.96
CA VAL A 360 -18.08 -13.91 1.28
C VAL A 360 -18.60 -14.54 -0.01
N ASN A 361 -18.16 -14.01 -1.14
CA ASN A 361 -18.55 -14.43 -2.50
C ASN A 361 -17.50 -15.32 -3.20
N GLY A 362 -16.24 -15.26 -2.77
CA GLY A 362 -15.14 -15.98 -3.42
C GLY A 362 -13.83 -15.95 -2.63
N GLY A 363 -12.74 -16.24 -3.32
CA GLY A 363 -11.39 -16.26 -2.75
C GLY A 363 -11.01 -17.57 -2.03
N THR A 364 -9.82 -17.57 -1.44
CA THR A 364 -9.36 -18.53 -0.44
C THR A 364 -9.08 -17.77 0.84
N ILE A 365 -9.74 -18.15 1.93
CA ILE A 365 -9.60 -17.54 3.25
C ILE A 365 -9.08 -18.62 4.19
N ASN A 366 -7.93 -18.38 4.81
CA ASN A 366 -7.26 -19.31 5.72
C ASN A 366 -6.96 -18.62 7.05
N ILE A 367 -7.76 -18.92 8.07
CA ILE A 367 -7.68 -18.29 9.40
C ILE A 367 -7.11 -19.29 10.40
N THR A 368 -6.12 -18.86 11.17
CA THR A 368 -5.59 -19.59 12.34
C THR A 368 -5.80 -18.71 13.57
N GLY A 369 -6.69 -19.12 14.48
CA GLY A 369 -7.11 -18.29 15.62
C GLY A 369 -8.09 -19.01 16.55
N GLN A 370 -8.38 -18.40 17.70
CA GLN A 370 -9.36 -18.94 18.67
C GLN A 370 -10.79 -18.67 18.21
N SER A 371 -11.04 -17.46 17.69
CA SER A 371 -12.19 -17.14 16.87
C SER A 371 -11.76 -16.86 15.43
N ALA A 372 -12.63 -17.19 14.48
CA ALA A 372 -12.45 -16.91 13.06
C ALA A 372 -13.46 -15.89 12.52
N PHE A 373 -14.62 -15.77 13.18
CA PHE A 373 -15.70 -14.86 12.80
C PHE A 373 -16.48 -14.41 14.03
N ASP A 374 -16.70 -13.11 14.14
CA ASP A 374 -17.86 -12.52 14.81
C ASP A 374 -18.58 -11.59 13.81
N PHE A 375 -19.87 -11.36 14.03
CA PHE A 375 -20.64 -10.38 13.25
C PHE A 375 -21.97 -10.04 13.95
N SER A 376 -22.29 -8.75 14.04
CA SER A 376 -23.55 -8.31 14.65
C SER A 376 -24.76 -8.40 13.71
N GLY A 377 -24.55 -8.40 12.40
CA GLY A 377 -25.58 -8.47 11.36
C GLY A 377 -25.82 -9.87 10.79
N ASN A 378 -25.75 -10.01 9.47
CA ASN A 378 -25.97 -11.26 8.74
C ASN A 378 -24.68 -11.72 8.04
N ALA A 379 -24.23 -12.94 8.32
CA ALA A 379 -23.24 -13.59 7.48
C ALA A 379 -23.87 -14.26 6.24
N THR A 380 -23.30 -14.02 5.06
CA THR A 380 -23.69 -14.64 3.79
C THR A 380 -22.48 -15.28 3.10
N TYR A 381 -22.50 -16.62 2.98
CA TYR A 381 -21.47 -17.38 2.26
C TYR A 381 -22.01 -17.89 0.91
N ASN A 382 -21.54 -17.29 -0.18
CA ASN A 382 -21.96 -17.62 -1.56
C ASN A 382 -20.93 -18.47 -2.33
N GLY A 383 -19.66 -18.49 -1.90
CA GLY A 383 -18.61 -19.27 -2.55
C GLY A 383 -17.19 -18.93 -2.08
N GLY A 384 -16.20 -19.64 -2.60
CA GLY A 384 -14.79 -19.56 -2.19
C GLY A 384 -14.31 -20.84 -1.52
N THR A 385 -13.13 -20.79 -0.89
CA THR A 385 -12.61 -21.84 0.00
C THR A 385 -12.35 -21.22 1.36
N LEU A 386 -13.02 -21.72 2.40
CA LEU A 386 -12.81 -21.30 3.78
C LEU A 386 -12.07 -22.40 4.54
N ILE A 387 -10.96 -22.05 5.18
CA ILE A 387 -10.15 -22.92 6.02
C ILE A 387 -10.00 -22.25 7.39
N VAL A 388 -10.38 -22.96 8.45
CA VAL A 388 -10.22 -22.50 9.83
C VAL A 388 -9.39 -23.54 10.58
N ASN A 389 -8.26 -23.12 11.14
CA ASN A 389 -7.31 -23.98 11.88
C ASN A 389 -6.89 -25.27 11.13
N GLY A 390 -6.87 -25.21 9.80
CA GLY A 390 -6.49 -26.31 8.89
C GLY A 390 -7.63 -27.25 8.46
N GLU A 391 -8.85 -27.08 8.96
CA GLU A 391 -10.04 -27.80 8.49
C GLU A 391 -10.84 -26.93 7.51
N THR A 392 -11.52 -27.54 6.54
CA THR A 392 -12.33 -26.81 5.54
C THR A 392 -13.77 -26.66 6.03
N GLU A 393 -14.23 -25.41 6.15
CA GLU A 393 -15.58 -25.09 6.57
C GLU A 393 -16.54 -24.93 5.37
N THR A 394 -17.84 -25.09 5.61
CA THR A 394 -18.89 -24.98 4.57
C THR A 394 -19.91 -23.88 4.85
N GLU A 395 -19.80 -23.19 5.98
CA GLU A 395 -20.65 -22.08 6.41
C GLU A 395 -19.85 -21.15 7.32
N ILE A 396 -20.21 -19.86 7.34
CA ILE A 396 -19.68 -18.91 8.31
C ILE A 396 -20.46 -19.11 9.60
N THR A 397 -19.76 -19.31 10.72
CA THR A 397 -20.35 -19.52 12.05
C THR A 397 -19.60 -18.67 13.05
N GLU A 398 -20.32 -17.94 13.90
CA GLU A 398 -19.76 -17.19 15.03
C GLU A 398 -18.93 -18.14 15.93
N SER A 399 -17.78 -17.66 16.40
CA SER A 399 -16.86 -18.45 17.22
C SER A 399 -16.30 -17.64 18.40
N GLY A 400 -15.36 -18.22 19.16
CA GLY A 400 -14.71 -17.52 20.26
C GLY A 400 -15.51 -17.42 21.57
N PRO A 401 -14.95 -16.74 22.58
CA PRO A 401 -15.73 -16.08 23.64
C PRO A 401 -16.57 -14.96 23.00
N GLY A 402 -17.72 -14.61 23.57
CA GLY A 402 -18.62 -13.63 22.92
C GLY A 402 -19.65 -14.29 22.01
N ALA A 403 -19.23 -14.94 20.92
CA ALA A 403 -20.03 -15.74 19.96
C ALA A 403 -21.57 -15.62 20.08
N GLY A 404 -22.18 -14.77 19.24
CA GLY A 404 -23.62 -14.52 19.27
C GLY A 404 -24.09 -13.68 20.47
N ARG A 405 -23.21 -12.82 20.99
CA ARG A 405 -23.50 -11.87 22.07
C ARG A 405 -22.69 -10.57 22.01
N ALA A 406 -22.90 -9.76 20.97
CA ALA A 406 -22.55 -8.34 20.93
C ALA A 406 -21.04 -8.01 21.06
N PRO A 407 -20.57 -6.98 20.34
CA PRO A 407 -19.17 -6.84 19.95
C PRO A 407 -18.16 -6.81 21.10
N GLY A 408 -16.94 -7.24 20.76
CA GLY A 408 -15.75 -7.07 21.57
C GLY A 408 -15.61 -5.63 22.05
N GLY A 409 -15.24 -5.46 23.33
CA GLY A 409 -15.28 -4.16 23.99
C GLY A 409 -13.90 -3.61 24.31
N PHE A 410 -13.36 -2.78 23.40
CA PHE A 410 -12.30 -1.76 23.56
C PHE A 410 -10.89 -2.16 24.05
#